data_AF-A0A516PYD9-F1
#
_entry.id   AF-A0A516PYD9-F1
#
_cell.length_a   1.000
_cell.length_b   1.000
_cell.length_c   1.000
_cell.angle_alpha   90.00
_cell.angle_beta   90.00
_cell.angle_gamma   90.00
#
_symmetry.space_group_name_H-M   'P 1'
#
loop_
_entity.id
_entity.type
_entity.pdbx_description
1 polymer ?
#
loop_
_entity_poly.entity_id
_entity_poly.type
_entity_poly.pdbx_seq_one_letter_code
_entity_poly.pdbx_strand_id
1 'polypeptide(L)'
;MPTYRDAAVVLRTHKLGEADRIVTMLSREHGKLRAVAKGVRRTSSKFGARLEPFGHVDIQLATGRTLDVVTQAVTLDAFGQGLIADYPRYTAGEAMLEMADRLAAEEGEPALQQYRLLVGALRVLEAGITSDGPRPPSMILDSYLLRSLAIAGYAPSFDDCARCGTVGPHQAFSPAAGGVVCENCRPAGSARPAAETLALLGALLEGDWPRTRDAEAMAVRQASGLTAAYATWHLDRNLKSLAHVER
;
A
#
# COMPACT_ATOMS: atom_id res chain seq x y z
N MET A 1 -18.98 0.74 -28.43
CA MET A 1 -17.73 0.96 -27.67
C MET A 1 -17.17 -0.41 -27.35
N PRO A 2 -15.88 -0.67 -27.60
CA PRO A 2 -15.26 -1.92 -27.21
C PRO A 2 -15.38 -2.08 -25.68
N THR A 3 -15.51 -3.33 -25.24
CA THR A 3 -15.51 -3.69 -23.83
C THR A 3 -14.29 -4.53 -23.51
N TYR A 4 -13.79 -4.39 -22.30
CA TYR A 4 -12.70 -5.21 -21.78
C TYR A 4 -12.99 -5.62 -20.34
N ARG A 5 -12.28 -6.63 -19.86
CA ARG A 5 -12.47 -7.23 -18.53
C ARG A 5 -11.14 -7.32 -17.82
N ASP A 6 -11.13 -7.06 -16.52
CA ASP A 6 -9.93 -7.13 -15.69
C ASP A 6 -10.29 -7.45 -14.23
N ALA A 7 -9.31 -7.90 -13.45
CA ALA A 7 -9.41 -7.96 -11.99
C ALA A 7 -8.80 -6.67 -11.41
N ALA A 8 -9.52 -6.02 -10.50
CA ALA A 8 -9.12 -4.71 -9.99
C ALA A 8 -9.50 -4.50 -8.53
N VAL A 9 -8.65 -3.77 -7.80
CA VAL A 9 -8.93 -3.31 -6.43
C VAL A 9 -9.39 -1.86 -6.49
N VAL A 10 -10.52 -1.56 -5.86
CA VAL A 10 -11.02 -0.19 -5.72
C VAL A 10 -10.18 0.55 -4.69
N LEU A 11 -9.53 1.62 -5.13
CA LEU A 11 -8.65 2.45 -4.30
C LEU A 11 -9.43 3.59 -3.65
N ARG A 12 -10.25 4.30 -4.43
CA ARG A 12 -11.05 5.43 -3.96
C ARG A 12 -12.24 5.70 -4.87
N THR A 13 -13.24 6.40 -4.33
CA THR A 13 -14.40 6.86 -5.09
C THR A 13 -14.62 8.36 -4.96
N HIS A 14 -15.19 8.96 -6.00
CA HIS A 14 -15.53 10.39 -6.06
C HIS A 14 -16.97 10.54 -6.53
N LYS A 15 -17.76 11.41 -5.89
CA LYS A 15 -19.15 11.66 -6.30
C LYS A 15 -19.18 12.26 -7.71
N LEU A 16 -20.05 11.75 -8.56
CA LEU A 16 -20.34 12.31 -9.88
C LEU A 16 -21.84 12.57 -9.98
N GLY A 17 -22.24 13.83 -9.84
CA GLY A 17 -23.65 14.18 -9.71
C GLY A 17 -24.33 13.46 -8.53
N GLU A 18 -25.62 13.19 -8.67
CA GLU A 18 -26.44 12.64 -7.59
C GLU A 18 -26.39 11.11 -7.48
N ALA A 19 -26.40 10.40 -8.60
CA ALA A 19 -26.56 8.95 -8.60
C ALA A 19 -25.26 8.17 -8.87
N ASP A 20 -24.22 8.84 -9.40
CA ASP A 20 -23.06 8.17 -9.97
C ASP A 20 -21.81 8.42 -9.13
N ARG A 21 -20.77 7.62 -9.37
CA ARG A 21 -19.42 7.87 -8.85
C ARG A 21 -18.38 7.61 -9.94
N ILE A 22 -17.26 8.32 -9.83
CA ILE A 22 -16.01 7.93 -10.48
C ILE A 22 -15.28 7.00 -9.50
N VAL A 23 -14.94 5.81 -9.97
CA VAL A 23 -14.22 4.79 -9.22
C VAL A 23 -12.79 4.74 -9.77
N THR A 24 -11.80 4.90 -8.89
CA THR A 24 -10.38 4.74 -9.23
C THR A 24 -9.92 3.38 -8.72
N MET A 25 -9.29 2.60 -9.59
CA MET A 25 -8.94 1.22 -9.33
C MET A 25 -7.51 0.94 -9.78
N LEU A 26 -6.83 0.01 -9.09
CA LEU A 26 -5.62 -0.62 -9.59
C LEU A 26 -5.98 -1.99 -10.15
N SER A 27 -5.79 -2.17 -11.45
CA SER A 27 -6.10 -3.39 -12.18
C SER A 27 -4.86 -4.24 -12.44
N ARG A 28 -5.08 -5.51 -12.74
CA ARG A 28 -4.02 -6.49 -12.96
C ARG A 28 -3.30 -6.26 -14.28
N GLU A 29 -4.04 -6.04 -15.37
CA GLU A 29 -3.49 -5.99 -16.73
C GLU A 29 -3.29 -4.54 -17.19
N HIS A 30 -4.17 -3.61 -16.82
CA HIS A 30 -4.18 -2.24 -17.36
C HIS A 30 -3.70 -1.17 -16.37
N GLY A 31 -3.10 -1.58 -15.24
CA GLY A 31 -2.61 -0.65 -14.24
C GLY A 31 -3.72 0.19 -13.62
N LYS A 32 -3.49 1.48 -13.43
CA LYS A 32 -4.49 2.36 -12.82
C LYS A 32 -5.59 2.74 -13.83
N LEU A 33 -6.83 2.54 -13.41
CA LEU A 33 -8.03 2.78 -14.20
C LEU A 33 -8.99 3.72 -13.48
N ARG A 34 -9.74 4.49 -14.25
CA ARG A 34 -10.87 5.29 -13.77
C ARG A 34 -12.10 5.07 -14.62
N ALA A 35 -13.21 4.78 -13.94
CA ALA A 35 -14.46 4.51 -14.61
C ALA A 35 -15.66 5.13 -13.88
N VAL A 36 -16.69 5.48 -14.64
CA VAL A 36 -17.98 5.92 -14.12
C VAL A 36 -18.84 4.71 -13.78
N ALA A 37 -19.21 4.59 -12.52
CA ALA A 37 -20.21 3.65 -12.04
C ALA A 37 -21.57 4.36 -11.99
N LYS A 38 -22.35 4.24 -13.08
CA LYS A 38 -23.67 4.87 -13.21
C LYS A 38 -24.68 4.26 -12.25
N GLY A 39 -25.43 5.11 -11.55
CA GLY A 39 -26.48 4.73 -10.62
C GLY A 39 -25.97 4.04 -9.35
N VAL A 40 -24.66 4.01 -9.09
CA VAL A 40 -24.07 3.23 -7.98
C VAL A 40 -24.61 3.66 -6.61
N ARG A 41 -25.03 4.92 -6.46
CA ARG A 41 -25.56 5.47 -5.22
C ARG A 41 -27.05 5.21 -5.01
N ARG A 42 -27.76 4.66 -5.99
CA ARG A 42 -29.19 4.30 -5.84
C ARG A 42 -29.29 3.07 -4.94
N THR A 43 -30.32 3.02 -4.10
CA THR A 43 -30.60 1.85 -3.24
C THR A 43 -30.82 0.56 -4.05
N SER A 44 -31.33 0.69 -5.29
CA SER A 44 -31.52 -0.42 -6.25
C SER A 44 -30.30 -0.71 -7.14
N SER A 45 -29.13 -0.15 -6.82
CA SER A 45 -27.90 -0.33 -7.60
C SER A 45 -27.49 -1.81 -7.65
N LYS A 46 -27.27 -2.32 -8.88
CA LYS A 46 -26.71 -3.66 -9.09
C LYS A 46 -25.28 -3.81 -8.57
N PHE A 47 -24.53 -2.71 -8.48
CA PHE A 47 -23.14 -2.72 -8.04
C PHE A 47 -23.01 -2.80 -6.52
N GLY A 48 -23.90 -2.14 -5.79
CA GLY A 48 -23.87 -2.09 -4.32
C GLY A 48 -22.51 -1.66 -3.77
N ALA A 49 -22.09 -2.27 -2.66
CA ALA A 49 -20.82 -1.98 -1.98
C ALA A 49 -19.57 -2.52 -2.72
N ARG A 50 -19.73 -3.26 -3.83
CA ARG A 50 -18.59 -3.88 -4.55
C ARG A 50 -17.62 -2.86 -5.13
N LEU A 51 -18.12 -1.67 -5.44
CA LEU A 51 -17.34 -0.56 -6.00
C LEU A 51 -16.97 0.49 -4.94
N GLU A 52 -17.00 0.12 -3.66
CA GLU A 52 -16.43 0.90 -2.56
C GLU A 52 -14.95 0.54 -2.35
N PRO A 53 -14.15 1.38 -1.68
CA PRO A 53 -12.77 1.05 -1.30
C PRO A 53 -12.66 -0.34 -0.67
N PHE A 54 -11.53 -1.01 -0.91
CA PHE A 54 -11.25 -2.41 -0.55
C PHE A 54 -11.99 -3.47 -1.38
N GLY A 55 -12.92 -3.09 -2.25
CA GLY A 55 -13.54 -4.03 -3.17
C GLY A 55 -12.53 -4.60 -4.16
N HIS A 56 -12.26 -5.90 -4.11
CA HIS A 56 -11.51 -6.60 -5.15
C HIS A 56 -12.50 -7.28 -6.07
N VAL A 57 -12.55 -6.83 -7.33
CA VAL A 57 -13.62 -7.15 -8.27
C VAL A 57 -13.07 -7.62 -9.60
N ASP A 58 -13.81 -8.52 -10.23
CA ASP A 58 -13.73 -8.77 -11.65
C ASP A 58 -14.70 -7.81 -12.34
N ILE A 59 -14.15 -6.89 -13.12
CA ILE A 59 -14.86 -5.74 -13.65
C ILE A 59 -14.90 -5.79 -15.18
N GLN A 60 -16.06 -5.47 -15.74
CA GLN A 60 -16.22 -5.21 -17.17
C GLN A 60 -16.40 -3.71 -17.40
N LEU A 61 -15.61 -3.18 -18.32
CA LEU A 61 -15.54 -1.76 -18.66
C LEU A 61 -15.86 -1.57 -20.14
N ALA A 62 -16.63 -0.53 -20.45
CA ALA A 62 -16.80 -0.03 -21.81
C ALA A 62 -15.91 1.20 -22.02
N THR A 63 -15.05 1.16 -23.04
CA THR A 63 -14.04 2.21 -23.29
C THR A 63 -14.71 3.53 -23.63
N GLY A 64 -14.48 4.55 -22.80
CA GLY A 64 -15.01 5.91 -22.95
C GLY A 64 -14.04 6.86 -23.65
N ARG A 65 -14.49 8.12 -23.86
CA ARG A 65 -13.65 9.18 -24.42
C ARG A 65 -12.67 9.79 -23.40
N THR A 66 -13.05 9.77 -22.12
CA THR A 66 -12.28 10.38 -21.03
C THR A 66 -12.28 9.50 -19.79
N LEU A 67 -13.42 8.90 -19.48
CA LEU A 67 -13.57 7.89 -18.44
C LEU A 67 -14.30 6.71 -19.03
N ASP A 68 -13.86 5.52 -18.68
CA ASP A 68 -14.58 4.30 -19.00
C ASP A 68 -15.88 4.21 -18.22
N VAL A 69 -16.75 3.28 -18.59
CA VAL A 69 -18.02 3.06 -17.91
C VAL A 69 -18.06 1.64 -17.39
N VAL A 70 -18.35 1.48 -16.09
CA VAL A 70 -18.55 0.17 -15.49
C VAL A 70 -19.86 -0.43 -16.00
N THR A 71 -19.76 -1.56 -16.71
CA THR A 71 -20.93 -2.29 -17.23
C THR A 71 -21.32 -3.45 -16.32
N GLN A 72 -20.33 -4.15 -15.75
CA GLN A 72 -20.51 -5.26 -14.81
C GLN A 72 -19.40 -5.25 -13.74
N ALA A 73 -19.71 -5.75 -12.55
CA ALA A 73 -18.73 -5.97 -11.49
C ALA A 73 -19.15 -7.19 -10.65
N VAL A 74 -18.23 -8.13 -10.47
CA VAL A 74 -18.40 -9.33 -9.65
C VAL A 74 -17.34 -9.29 -8.56
N THR A 75 -17.72 -9.56 -7.31
CA THR A 75 -16.75 -9.60 -6.21
C THR A 75 -15.85 -10.82 -6.35
N LEU A 76 -14.53 -10.60 -6.28
CA LEU A 76 -13.53 -11.65 -6.12
C LEU A 76 -13.21 -11.85 -4.63
N ASP A 77 -12.83 -10.77 -3.94
CA ASP A 77 -12.65 -10.75 -2.49
C ASP A 77 -13.38 -9.54 -1.88
N ALA A 78 -14.02 -9.74 -0.73
CA ALA A 78 -14.83 -8.74 -0.04
C ALA A 78 -14.10 -8.15 1.20
N PHE A 79 -12.86 -7.69 1.03
CA PHE A 79 -12.01 -7.27 2.15
C PHE A 79 -12.65 -6.19 3.04
N GLY A 80 -13.45 -5.29 2.44
CA GLY A 80 -14.07 -4.17 3.15
C GLY A 80 -14.88 -4.57 4.38
N GLN A 81 -15.54 -5.74 4.40
CA GLN A 81 -16.34 -6.15 5.55
C GLN A 81 -15.49 -6.37 6.82
N GLY A 82 -14.37 -7.08 6.68
CA GLY A 82 -13.46 -7.33 7.81
C GLY A 82 -12.59 -6.13 8.15
N LEU A 83 -12.22 -5.30 7.17
CA LEU A 83 -11.38 -4.13 7.39
C LEU A 83 -12.14 -2.97 8.02
N ILE A 84 -13.35 -2.63 7.56
CA ILE A 84 -14.12 -1.47 8.05
C ILE A 84 -14.60 -1.68 9.49
N ALA A 85 -14.77 -2.94 9.91
CA ALA A 85 -15.22 -3.28 11.27
C ALA A 85 -14.15 -3.10 12.35
N ASP A 86 -12.87 -2.96 11.97
CA ASP A 86 -11.73 -2.84 12.90
C ASP A 86 -10.89 -1.60 12.54
N TYR A 87 -10.84 -0.64 13.46
CA TYR A 87 -10.24 0.67 13.16
C TYR A 87 -8.74 0.61 12.81
N PRO A 88 -7.88 -0.13 13.54
CA PRO A 88 -6.48 -0.33 13.14
C PRO A 88 -6.32 -0.94 11.74
N ARG A 89 -7.12 -1.96 11.39
CA ARG A 89 -7.10 -2.56 10.04
C ARG A 89 -7.61 -1.61 8.98
N TYR A 90 -8.69 -0.88 9.26
CA TYR A 90 -9.26 0.11 8.35
C TYR A 90 -8.23 1.17 7.95
N THR A 91 -7.59 1.80 8.95
CA THR A 91 -6.63 2.89 8.72
C THR A 91 -5.35 2.40 8.06
N ALA A 92 -4.86 1.21 8.42
CA ALA A 92 -3.77 0.56 7.70
C ALA A 92 -4.14 0.29 6.23
N GLY A 93 -5.34 -0.22 5.98
CA GLY A 93 -5.84 -0.49 4.64
C GLY A 93 -5.94 0.79 3.80
N GLU A 94 -6.50 1.86 4.35
CA GLU A 94 -6.61 3.17 3.66
C GLU A 94 -5.22 3.71 3.28
N ALA A 95 -4.22 3.52 4.14
CA ALA A 95 -2.84 3.88 3.82
C ALA A 95 -2.25 3.01 2.69
N MET A 96 -2.59 1.72 2.64
CA MET A 96 -2.18 0.85 1.52
C MET A 96 -2.83 1.27 0.19
N LEU A 97 -4.13 1.60 0.20
CA LEU A 97 -4.85 2.09 -0.99
C LEU A 97 -4.31 3.43 -1.47
N GLU A 98 -4.06 4.38 -0.55
CA GLU A 98 -3.47 5.69 -0.91
C GLU A 98 -2.07 5.49 -1.52
N MET A 99 -1.23 4.66 -0.91
CA MET A 99 0.10 4.37 -1.41
C MET A 99 0.07 3.76 -2.83
N ALA A 100 -0.82 2.79 -3.08
CA ALA A 100 -1.01 2.24 -4.42
C ALA A 100 -1.47 3.30 -5.43
N ASP A 101 -2.40 4.18 -5.05
CA ASP A 101 -2.90 5.26 -5.90
C ASP A 101 -1.79 6.26 -6.27
N ARG A 102 -0.83 6.47 -5.38
CA ARG A 102 0.32 7.37 -5.58
C ARG A 102 1.40 6.78 -6.46
N LEU A 103 1.77 5.52 -6.23
CA LEU A 103 2.87 4.90 -6.98
C LEU A 103 2.44 4.46 -8.39
N ALA A 104 1.20 4.03 -8.58
CA ALA A 104 0.63 3.85 -9.91
C ALA A 104 0.11 5.19 -10.46
N ALA A 105 0.97 6.21 -10.55
CA ALA A 105 0.53 7.57 -10.88
C ALA A 105 -0.05 7.70 -12.30
N GLU A 106 0.53 6.97 -13.25
CA GLU A 106 0.16 7.03 -14.67
C GLU A 106 -0.97 6.04 -14.99
N GLU A 107 -2.05 6.55 -15.59
CA GLU A 107 -3.20 5.73 -16.00
C GLU A 107 -2.82 4.90 -17.24
N GLY A 108 -3.17 3.61 -17.24
CA GLY A 108 -2.89 2.69 -18.36
C GLY A 108 -1.51 2.03 -18.36
N GLU A 109 -0.60 2.41 -17.47
CA GLU A 109 0.72 1.77 -17.33
C GLU A 109 0.63 0.50 -16.47
N PRO A 110 1.04 -0.68 -16.98
CA PRO A 110 0.96 -1.93 -16.23
C PRO A 110 1.74 -1.88 -14.91
N ALA A 111 1.04 -2.12 -13.79
CA ALA A 111 1.61 -2.11 -12.45
C ALA A 111 1.38 -3.45 -11.71
N LEU A 112 1.60 -4.57 -12.43
CA LEU A 112 1.25 -5.91 -11.97
C LEU A 112 1.87 -6.29 -10.61
N GLN A 113 3.12 -5.89 -10.36
CA GLN A 113 3.78 -6.16 -9.08
C GLN A 113 3.11 -5.41 -7.92
N GLN A 114 2.75 -4.13 -8.13
CA GLN A 114 2.01 -3.34 -7.14
C GLN A 114 0.61 -3.92 -6.91
N TYR A 115 -0.09 -4.30 -7.98
CA TYR A 115 -1.40 -4.95 -7.87
C TYR A 115 -1.34 -6.23 -7.03
N ARG A 116 -0.39 -7.13 -7.32
CA ARG A 116 -0.21 -8.38 -6.57
C ARG A 116 0.14 -8.12 -5.11
N LEU A 117 1.04 -7.17 -4.85
CA LEU A 117 1.42 -6.80 -3.50
C LEU A 117 0.22 -6.25 -2.71
N LEU A 118 -0.57 -5.36 -3.30
CA LEU A 118 -1.75 -4.78 -2.66
C LEU A 118 -2.80 -5.85 -2.34
N VAL A 119 -3.16 -6.71 -3.30
CA VAL A 119 -4.13 -7.80 -3.06
C VAL A 119 -3.65 -8.73 -1.95
N GLY A 120 -2.36 -9.11 -1.97
CA GLY A 120 -1.77 -9.95 -0.92
C GLY A 120 -1.78 -9.28 0.45
N ALA A 121 -1.41 -8.00 0.52
CA ALA A 121 -1.38 -7.24 1.77
C ALA A 121 -2.77 -7.04 2.36
N LEU A 122 -3.78 -6.68 1.54
CA LEU A 122 -5.16 -6.55 1.99
C LEU A 122 -5.72 -7.87 2.54
N ARG A 123 -5.40 -9.00 1.90
CA ARG A 123 -5.80 -10.33 2.39
C ARG A 123 -5.18 -10.67 3.74
N VAL A 124 -3.88 -10.41 3.90
CA VAL A 124 -3.17 -10.64 5.18
C VAL A 124 -3.67 -9.70 6.27
N LEU A 125 -3.95 -8.44 5.93
CA LEU A 125 -4.48 -7.44 6.85
C LEU A 125 -5.89 -7.78 7.33
N GLU A 126 -6.76 -8.23 6.43
CA GLU A 126 -8.13 -8.64 6.75
C GLU A 126 -8.17 -9.90 7.60
N ALA A 127 -7.35 -10.91 7.27
CA ALA A 127 -7.20 -12.12 8.08
C ALA A 127 -6.51 -11.83 9.44
N GLY A 128 -5.61 -10.84 9.48
CA GLY A 128 -4.76 -10.53 10.63
C GLY A 128 -3.67 -11.58 10.91
N ILE A 129 -3.40 -12.46 9.93
CA ILE A 129 -2.50 -13.61 10.07
C ILE A 129 -1.57 -13.67 8.86
N THR A 130 -0.29 -13.88 9.13
CA THR A 130 0.78 -14.09 8.15
C THR A 130 1.10 -15.59 8.02
N SER A 131 2.14 -15.95 7.27
CA SER A 131 2.48 -17.37 7.02
C SER A 131 2.75 -18.19 8.27
N ASP A 132 3.12 -17.56 9.39
CA ASP A 132 3.57 -18.23 10.60
C ASP A 132 2.84 -17.77 11.88
N GLY A 133 1.85 -16.87 11.77
CA GLY A 133 1.04 -16.41 12.91
C GLY A 133 0.51 -14.98 12.76
N PRO A 134 -0.22 -14.49 13.78
CA PRO A 134 -0.79 -13.14 13.76
C PRO A 134 0.30 -12.07 13.81
N ARG A 135 0.02 -10.92 13.19
CA ARG A 135 0.86 -9.70 13.28
C ARG A 135 -0.04 -8.47 13.46
N PRO A 136 0.44 -7.41 14.15
CA PRO A 136 -0.34 -6.20 14.30
C PRO A 136 -0.53 -5.51 12.93
N PRO A 137 -1.68 -4.83 12.69
CA PRO A 137 -1.95 -4.13 11.44
C PRO A 137 -0.87 -3.13 11.01
N SER A 138 -0.25 -2.43 11.97
CA SER A 138 0.86 -1.49 11.71
C SER A 138 2.08 -2.17 11.10
N MET A 139 2.45 -3.37 11.57
CA MET A 139 3.57 -4.13 11.02
C MET A 139 3.28 -4.65 9.61
N ILE A 140 2.04 -5.05 9.34
CA ILE A 140 1.60 -5.46 7.99
C ILE A 140 1.65 -4.26 7.04
N LEU A 141 1.19 -3.09 7.51
CA LEU A 141 1.31 -1.83 6.77
C LEU A 141 2.77 -1.48 6.47
N ASP A 142 3.65 -1.52 7.47
CA ASP A 142 5.06 -1.13 7.29
C ASP A 142 5.76 -2.05 6.28
N SER A 143 5.53 -3.37 6.34
CA SER A 143 6.01 -4.29 5.30
C SER A 143 5.48 -3.94 3.91
N TYR A 144 4.19 -3.63 3.79
CA TYR A 144 3.61 -3.21 2.52
C TYR A 144 4.26 -1.92 2.00
N LEU A 145 4.41 -0.89 2.82
CA LEU A 145 5.00 0.39 2.42
C LEU A 145 6.44 0.23 1.93
N LEU A 146 7.27 -0.49 2.68
CA LEU A 146 8.67 -0.76 2.31
C LEU A 146 8.76 -1.51 0.98
N ARG A 147 7.97 -2.57 0.83
CA ARG A 147 7.96 -3.41 -0.38
C ARG A 147 7.40 -2.69 -1.58
N SER A 148 6.38 -1.86 -1.38
CA SER A 148 5.77 -1.05 -2.44
C SER A 148 6.75 0.02 -2.94
N LEU A 149 7.50 0.67 -2.03
CA LEU A 149 8.60 1.57 -2.40
C LEU A 149 9.74 0.84 -3.13
N ALA A 150 10.10 -0.35 -2.68
CA ALA A 150 11.13 -1.16 -3.33
C ALA A 150 10.75 -1.53 -4.76
N ILE A 151 9.50 -1.95 -5.00
CA ILE A 151 8.96 -2.19 -6.36
C ILE A 151 9.04 -0.91 -7.22
N ALA A 152 8.83 0.26 -6.62
CA ALA A 152 8.95 1.55 -7.30
C ALA A 152 10.40 2.03 -7.50
N GLY A 153 11.40 1.23 -7.13
CA GLY A 153 12.82 1.55 -7.30
C GLY A 153 13.46 2.32 -6.14
N TYR A 154 12.75 2.49 -5.02
CA TYR A 154 13.22 3.21 -3.83
C TYR A 154 13.56 2.29 -2.66
N ALA A 155 14.07 1.09 -2.94
CA ALA A 155 14.39 0.11 -1.91
C ALA A 155 15.38 0.67 -0.88
N PRO A 156 15.01 0.77 0.41
CA PRO A 156 15.93 1.23 1.44
C PRO A 156 17.00 0.19 1.73
N SER A 157 18.21 0.64 2.04
CA SER A 157 19.22 -0.22 2.69
C SER A 157 19.05 -0.22 4.20
N PHE A 158 19.15 -1.39 4.83
CA PHE A 158 19.15 -1.55 6.28
C PHE A 158 20.43 -2.20 6.84
N ASP A 159 21.43 -2.47 6.00
CA ASP A 159 22.71 -3.05 6.41
C ASP A 159 23.91 -2.30 5.80
N ASP A 160 24.06 -2.39 4.47
CA ASP A 160 25.12 -1.71 3.73
C ASP A 160 24.88 -0.21 3.59
N CYS A 161 25.95 0.58 3.45
CA CYS A 161 25.80 2.01 3.29
C CYS A 161 25.10 2.35 1.98
N ALA A 162 23.90 2.94 2.07
CA ALA A 162 23.06 3.32 0.93
C ALA A 162 23.71 4.33 -0.04
N ARG A 163 24.77 5.03 0.41
CA ARG A 163 25.45 6.06 -0.38
C ARG A 163 26.70 5.56 -1.12
N CYS A 164 27.56 4.81 -0.44
CA CYS A 164 28.86 4.40 -0.99
C CYS A 164 29.05 2.89 -1.10
N GLY A 165 28.08 2.09 -0.64
CA GLY A 165 28.13 0.62 -0.70
C GLY A 165 29.14 -0.02 0.27
N THR A 166 29.70 0.73 1.23
CA THR A 166 30.52 0.13 2.28
C THR A 166 29.70 -0.90 3.05
N VAL A 167 30.24 -2.11 3.17
CA VAL A 167 29.56 -3.24 3.83
C VAL A 167 29.22 -2.91 5.28
N GLY A 168 28.04 -3.33 5.70
CA GLY A 168 27.48 -3.14 7.04
C GLY A 168 28.11 -3.99 8.15
N PRO A 169 27.51 -3.95 9.37
CA PRO A 169 26.28 -3.22 9.69
C PRO A 169 26.53 -1.73 9.97
N HIS A 170 25.69 -0.86 9.41
CA HIS A 170 25.64 0.57 9.75
C HIS A 170 24.37 0.91 10.53
N GLN A 171 24.45 1.90 11.43
CA GLN A 171 23.34 2.25 12.32
C GLN A 171 22.69 3.61 12.05
N ALA A 172 23.36 4.50 11.33
CA ALA A 172 22.82 5.82 11.05
C ALA A 172 21.84 5.74 9.88
N PHE A 173 20.55 6.00 10.12
CA PHE A 173 19.51 5.94 9.12
C PHE A 173 19.13 7.35 8.62
N SER A 174 19.10 7.52 7.30
CA SER A 174 18.70 8.75 6.65
C SER A 174 17.81 8.46 5.43
N PRO A 175 16.54 8.88 5.43
CA PRO A 175 15.69 8.79 4.25
C PRO A 175 16.31 9.46 3.02
N ALA A 176 16.88 10.65 3.21
CA ALA A 176 17.54 11.40 2.15
C ALA A 176 18.74 10.69 1.52
N ALA A 177 19.41 9.81 2.28
CA ALA A 177 20.53 9.03 1.79
C ALA A 177 20.15 7.61 1.32
N GLY A 178 18.85 7.24 1.35
CA GLY A 178 18.37 5.94 0.87
C GLY A 178 18.42 4.81 1.91
N GLY A 179 18.59 5.11 3.19
CA GLY A 179 18.59 4.10 4.26
C GLY A 179 19.73 4.27 5.25
N VAL A 180 20.33 3.16 5.70
CA VAL A 180 21.49 3.22 6.59
C VAL A 180 22.75 3.69 5.87
N VAL A 181 23.61 4.43 6.57
CA VAL A 181 24.84 5.00 6.05
C VAL A 181 26.00 4.87 7.03
N CYS A 182 27.21 4.70 6.50
CA CYS A 182 28.43 4.70 7.30
C CYS A 182 28.73 6.08 7.90
N GLU A 183 29.59 6.13 8.91
CA GLU A 183 29.91 7.38 9.62
C GLU A 183 30.46 8.48 8.69
N ASN A 184 31.20 8.11 7.63
CA ASN A 184 31.72 9.07 6.65
C ASN A 184 30.63 9.67 5.75
N CYS A 185 29.58 8.89 5.46
CA CYS A 185 28.48 9.31 4.61
C CYS A 185 27.33 9.96 5.38
N ARG A 186 27.34 9.86 6.71
CA ARG A 186 26.26 10.25 7.62
C ARG A 186 25.92 11.73 7.53
N PRO A 187 24.72 12.09 7.02
CA PRO A 187 24.23 13.46 7.11
C PRO A 187 23.90 13.86 8.54
N ALA A 188 23.96 15.16 8.84
CA ALA A 188 23.43 15.70 10.09
C ALA A 188 21.93 15.39 10.22
N GLY A 189 21.47 15.09 11.45
CA GLY A 189 20.07 14.74 11.71
C GLY A 189 19.69 13.29 11.38
N SER A 190 20.63 12.44 10.96
CA SER A 190 20.37 11.00 10.77
C SER A 190 19.92 10.36 12.09
N ALA A 191 18.86 9.55 12.03
CA ALA A 191 18.39 8.76 13.15
C ALA A 191 19.41 7.66 13.47
N ARG A 192 19.41 7.17 14.71
CA ARG A 192 20.21 6.01 15.15
C ARG A 192 19.30 4.96 15.79
N PRO A 193 18.55 4.18 14.99
CA PRO A 193 17.77 3.06 15.51
C PRO A 193 18.63 2.00 16.18
N ALA A 194 17.98 1.22 17.05
CA ALA A 194 18.59 0.02 17.61
C ALA A 194 18.82 -1.04 16.52
N ALA A 195 19.78 -1.94 16.72
CA ALA A 195 20.11 -2.98 15.75
C ALA A 195 18.91 -3.90 15.46
N GLU A 196 18.11 -4.19 16.49
CA GLU A 196 16.91 -5.01 16.40
C GLU A 196 15.83 -4.35 15.52
N THR A 197 15.76 -3.01 15.54
CA THR A 197 14.86 -2.24 14.65
C THR A 197 15.28 -2.33 13.20
N LEU A 198 16.60 -2.24 12.90
CA LEU A 198 17.11 -2.41 11.55
C LEU A 198 16.91 -3.84 11.04
N ALA A 199 17.13 -4.84 11.90
CA ALA A 199 16.85 -6.23 11.59
C ALA A 199 15.35 -6.46 11.28
N LEU A 200 14.45 -5.85 12.07
CA LEU A 200 13.01 -5.89 11.80
C LEU A 200 12.66 -5.23 10.46
N LEU A 201 13.20 -4.04 10.18
CA LEU A 201 12.95 -3.33 8.92
C LEU A 201 13.42 -4.15 7.70
N GLY A 202 14.58 -4.81 7.80
CA GLY A 202 15.07 -5.76 6.79
C GLY A 202 14.11 -6.93 6.58
N ALA A 203 13.67 -7.58 7.66
CA ALA A 203 12.71 -8.68 7.58
C ALA A 203 11.36 -8.25 6.97
N LEU A 204 10.87 -7.05 7.30
CA LEU A 204 9.64 -6.49 6.72
C LEU A 204 9.77 -6.18 5.23
N LEU A 205 10.93 -5.68 4.80
CA LEU A 205 11.25 -5.43 3.38
C LEU A 205 11.31 -6.73 2.58
N GLU A 206 11.89 -7.79 3.15
CA GLU A 206 11.99 -9.10 2.51
C GLU A 206 10.66 -9.88 2.56
N GLY A 207 9.76 -9.52 3.48
CA GLY A 207 8.54 -10.29 3.77
C GLY A 207 8.81 -11.57 4.55
N ASP A 208 9.91 -11.62 5.30
CA ASP A 208 10.30 -12.73 6.18
C ASP A 208 9.57 -12.63 7.52
N TRP A 209 8.30 -13.04 7.53
CA TRP A 209 7.45 -13.02 8.73
C TRP A 209 8.02 -13.80 9.93
N PRO A 210 8.61 -15.00 9.76
CA PRO A 210 9.28 -15.70 10.86
C PRO A 210 10.26 -14.83 11.65
N ARG A 211 11.06 -13.99 10.96
CA ARG A 211 12.01 -13.09 11.62
C ARG A 211 11.37 -11.89 12.32
N THR A 212 10.08 -11.63 12.14
CA THR A 212 9.37 -10.53 12.83
C THR A 212 8.62 -10.99 14.08
N ARG A 213 8.58 -12.30 14.37
CA ARG A 213 7.76 -12.90 15.43
C ARG A 213 8.05 -12.34 16.82
N ASP A 214 9.32 -12.27 17.17
CA ASP A 214 9.78 -11.91 18.52
C ASP A 214 10.19 -10.44 18.62
N ALA A 215 9.73 -9.61 17.68
CA ALA A 215 10.06 -8.19 17.65
C ALA A 215 9.46 -7.47 18.86
N GLU A 216 10.32 -6.80 19.63
CA GLU A 216 9.89 -6.04 20.80
C GLU A 216 9.04 -4.82 20.41
N ALA A 217 8.08 -4.46 21.27
CA ALA A 217 7.18 -3.34 21.01
C ALA A 217 7.90 -2.01 20.74
N MET A 218 9.07 -1.77 21.35
CA MET A 218 9.88 -0.59 21.06
C MET A 218 10.45 -0.61 19.65
N ALA A 219 10.97 -1.76 19.21
CA ALA A 219 11.51 -1.92 17.86
C ALA A 219 10.41 -1.75 16.80
N VAL A 220 9.21 -2.28 17.05
CA VAL A 220 8.03 -2.11 16.18
C VAL A 220 7.65 -0.63 16.04
N ARG A 221 7.54 0.11 17.15
CA ARG A 221 7.22 1.55 17.11
C ARG A 221 8.27 2.36 16.36
N GLN A 222 9.56 2.09 16.62
CA GLN A 222 10.65 2.78 15.94
C GLN A 222 10.66 2.46 14.44
N ALA A 223 10.46 1.19 14.06
CA ALA A 223 10.36 0.77 12.66
C ALA A 223 9.21 1.46 11.93
N SER A 224 8.05 1.59 12.57
CA SER A 224 6.89 2.28 11.97
C SER A 224 7.15 3.77 11.75
N GLY A 225 7.80 4.44 12.72
CA GLY A 225 8.22 5.83 12.57
C GLY A 225 9.22 6.03 11.42
N LEU A 226 10.22 5.16 11.30
CA LEU A 226 11.21 5.21 10.22
C LEU A 226 10.61 4.90 8.85
N THR A 227 9.73 3.90 8.77
CA THR A 227 9.03 3.55 7.53
C THR A 227 8.16 4.70 7.04
N ALA A 228 7.41 5.34 7.95
CA ALA A 228 6.61 6.51 7.62
C ALA A 228 7.46 7.69 7.13
N ALA A 229 8.56 7.99 7.82
CA ALA A 229 9.49 9.05 7.41
C ALA A 229 10.10 8.77 6.03
N TYR A 230 10.46 7.52 5.75
CA TYR A 230 11.01 7.10 4.47
C TYR A 230 9.97 7.21 3.33
N ALA A 231 8.75 6.74 3.56
CA ALA A 231 7.65 6.88 2.59
C ALA A 231 7.32 8.34 2.31
N THR A 232 7.22 9.18 3.35
CA THR A 232 6.99 10.63 3.18
C THR A 232 8.08 11.29 2.34
N TRP A 233 9.35 10.93 2.55
CA TRP A 233 10.47 11.49 1.81
C TRP A 233 10.37 11.20 0.31
N HIS A 234 10.09 9.95 -0.05
CA HIS A 234 10.08 9.53 -1.47
C HIS A 234 8.82 9.89 -2.25
N LEU A 235 7.70 10.16 -1.57
CA LEU A 235 6.44 10.50 -2.25
C LEU A 235 6.27 12.01 -2.48
N ASP A 236 7.25 12.84 -2.09
CA ASP A 236 7.26 14.32 -2.13
C ASP A 236 6.07 15.01 -1.43
N ARG A 237 5.13 14.23 -0.88
CA ARG A 237 3.91 14.64 -0.17
C ARG A 237 3.53 13.56 0.83
N ASN A 238 3.10 13.97 2.01
CA ASN A 238 2.59 13.05 3.03
C ASN A 238 1.40 12.23 2.49
N LEU A 239 1.44 10.93 2.76
CA LEU A 239 0.26 10.07 2.76
C LEU A 239 -0.68 10.56 3.87
N LYS A 240 -1.84 11.08 3.49
CA LYS A 240 -2.81 11.65 4.44
C LYS A 240 -3.32 10.58 5.40
N SER A 241 -3.50 9.36 4.91
CA SER A 241 -4.00 8.23 5.69
C SER A 241 -3.08 7.86 6.85
N LEU A 242 -1.76 8.11 6.76
CA LEU A 242 -0.83 7.81 7.85
C LEU A 242 -1.08 8.62 9.12
N ALA A 243 -1.76 9.78 9.03
CA ALA A 243 -2.15 10.57 10.20
C ALA A 243 -3.25 9.90 11.04
N HIS A 244 -3.91 8.87 10.52
CA HIS A 244 -4.99 8.15 11.18
C HIS A 244 -4.56 6.76 11.67
N VAL A 245 -3.34 6.33 11.38
CA VAL A 245 -2.83 5.01 11.80
C VAL A 245 -2.32 5.08 13.24
N GLU A 246 -2.81 4.18 14.09
CA GLU A 246 -2.32 4.01 15.46
C GLU A 246 -0.93 3.34 15.44
N ARG A 247 0.07 4.00 16.04
CA ARG A 247 1.47 3.56 16.09
C ARG A 247 2.04 3.63 17.49
#